data_AF-A0A6G2FY11-F1
#
_entry.id   AF-A0A6G2FY11-F1
#
_cell.length_a   1.000
_cell.length_b   1.000
_cell.length_c   1.000
_cell.angle_alpha   90.00
_cell.angle_beta   90.00
_cell.angle_gamma   90.00
#
_symmetry.space_group_name_H-M   'P 1'
#
loop_
_entity.id
_entity.type
_entity.pdbx_description
1 polymer ?
#
loop_
_entity_poly.entity_id
_entity_poly.type
_entity_poly.pdbx_seq_one_letter_code
_entity_poly.pdbx_strand_id
1 'polypeptide(L)'
;MTGRPASLLTKTQRRRIRDEFEELNEQQRRRDQRQIRERIRAGAFDFEPLAAYPDRQFDLAFEDVPDDEVEAALANATLFVERLRVLEGIERDAVVRRAREAGADAAASDGTPSLDELDLRTETEIRRDAERTVAERLAPNRWDERADVLLKLAAAGALPLFVVTLANAATARGLIGENTFVGISVYLCVLVVAFALTGVFLVKGAQTLKHDVLPWVRLLRRTPAGAFRGVVEWVRRPGAKLRQVWDEL
;
A
#
# COMPACT_ATOMS: atom_id res chain seq x y z
N MET A 1 1.49 -22.06 42.01
CA MET A 1 0.65 -23.22 41.63
C MET A 1 0.34 -23.08 40.14
N THR A 2 1.04 -23.82 39.27
CA THR A 2 0.87 -23.73 37.80
C THR A 2 -0.35 -24.55 37.38
N GLY A 3 -1.54 -24.01 37.62
CA GLY A 3 -2.77 -24.56 37.09
C GLY A 3 -2.77 -24.38 35.58
N ARG A 4 -2.41 -25.44 34.81
CA ARG A 4 -2.64 -25.42 33.37
C ARG A 4 -4.12 -25.18 33.15
N PRO A 5 -4.53 -24.15 32.41
CA PRO A 5 -5.93 -23.97 32.04
C PRO A 5 -6.42 -25.24 31.35
N ALA A 6 -7.72 -25.52 31.47
CA ALA A 6 -8.37 -26.67 30.89
C ALA A 6 -8.27 -26.61 29.36
N SER A 7 -7.17 -27.14 28.82
CA SER A 7 -6.94 -27.29 27.38
C SER A 7 -8.12 -28.03 26.76
N LEU A 8 -8.68 -27.46 25.68
CA LEU A 8 -9.79 -28.00 24.89
C LEU A 8 -9.72 -29.53 24.72
N LEU A 9 -8.52 -30.04 24.43
CA LEU A 9 -8.20 -31.45 24.40
C LEU A 9 -7.21 -31.82 25.51
N THR A 10 -7.45 -32.98 26.12
CA THR A 10 -6.48 -33.56 27.06
C THR A 10 -5.17 -33.92 26.36
N LYS A 11 -4.08 -34.06 27.12
CA LYS A 11 -2.77 -34.49 26.58
C LYS A 11 -2.88 -35.84 25.85
N THR A 12 -3.66 -36.77 26.42
CA THR A 12 -3.92 -38.09 25.83
C THR A 12 -4.66 -37.99 24.49
N GLN A 13 -5.71 -37.17 24.41
CA GLN A 13 -6.46 -36.97 23.16
C GLN A 13 -5.60 -36.34 22.06
N ARG A 14 -4.76 -35.35 22.39
CA ARG A 14 -3.82 -34.76 21.42
C ARG A 14 -2.82 -35.78 20.89
N ARG A 15 -2.28 -36.62 21.77
CA ARG A 15 -1.38 -37.72 21.38
C ARG A 15 -2.09 -38.69 20.42
N ARG A 16 -3.31 -39.12 20.77
CA ARG A 16 -4.10 -40.05 19.93
C ARG A 16 -4.41 -39.51 18.53
N ILE A 17 -4.65 -38.21 18.38
CA ILE A 17 -4.83 -37.59 17.06
C ILE A 17 -3.54 -37.68 16.23
N ARG A 18 -2.39 -37.41 16.86
CA ARG A 18 -1.08 -37.45 16.20
C ARG A 18 -0.70 -38.86 15.75
N ASP A 19 -0.99 -39.84 16.60
CA ASP A 19 -0.64 -41.24 16.37
C ASP A 19 -1.81 -42.00 15.69
N GLU A 20 -2.72 -41.29 15.01
CA GLU A 20 -3.85 -41.82 14.23
C GLU A 20 -4.74 -42.88 14.94
N PHE A 21 -4.78 -42.82 16.27
CA PHE A 21 -5.50 -43.77 17.13
C PHE A 21 -5.03 -45.23 17.00
N GLU A 22 -3.79 -45.49 16.58
CA GLU A 22 -3.24 -46.84 16.35
C GLU A 22 -3.38 -47.77 17.57
N GLU A 23 -3.28 -47.24 18.79
CA GLU A 23 -3.35 -48.01 20.05
C GLU A 23 -4.77 -48.48 20.42
N LEU A 24 -5.81 -48.04 19.70
CA LEU A 24 -7.22 -48.29 20.06
C LEU A 24 -7.90 -49.31 19.15
N ASN A 25 -8.77 -50.12 19.74
CA ASN A 25 -9.69 -50.95 18.95
C ASN A 25 -10.75 -50.10 18.24
N GLU A 26 -11.43 -50.67 17.25
CA GLU A 26 -12.36 -49.94 16.39
C GLU A 26 -13.48 -49.21 17.15
N GLN A 27 -14.04 -49.85 18.19
CA GLN A 27 -15.12 -49.25 18.97
C GLN A 27 -14.64 -48.08 19.83
N GLN A 28 -13.48 -48.24 20.47
CA GLN A 28 -12.85 -47.18 21.26
C GLN A 28 -12.42 -46.01 20.36
N ARG A 29 -11.84 -46.31 19.19
CA ARG A 29 -11.45 -45.32 18.18
C ARG A 29 -12.63 -44.47 17.75
N ARG A 30 -13.76 -45.09 17.36
CA ARG A 30 -14.97 -44.34 16.96
C ARG A 30 -15.51 -43.46 18.08
N ARG A 31 -15.57 -43.97 19.32
CA ARG A 31 -16.05 -43.20 20.48
C ARG A 31 -15.14 -42.00 20.75
N ASP A 32 -13.84 -42.21 20.80
CA ASP A 32 -12.86 -41.14 21.11
C ASP A 32 -12.82 -40.10 20.00
N GLN A 33 -12.83 -40.52 18.73
CA GLN A 33 -12.95 -39.61 17.58
C GLN A 33 -14.20 -38.75 17.65
N ARG A 34 -15.36 -39.34 17.98
CA ARG A 34 -16.62 -38.58 18.13
C ARG A 34 -16.49 -37.51 19.21
N GLN A 35 -15.98 -37.90 20.38
CA GLN A 35 -15.82 -36.99 21.52
C GLN A 35 -14.82 -35.85 21.22
N ILE A 36 -13.70 -36.18 20.58
CA ILE A 36 -12.69 -35.19 20.18
C ILE A 36 -13.29 -34.20 19.17
N ARG A 37 -14.00 -34.69 18.14
CA ARG A 37 -14.65 -33.83 17.13
C ARG A 37 -15.68 -32.90 17.76
N GLU A 38 -16.47 -33.41 18.71
CA GLU A 38 -17.45 -32.62 19.44
C GLU A 38 -16.79 -31.51 20.26
N ARG A 39 -15.68 -31.80 20.94
CA ARG A 39 -14.92 -30.79 21.68
C ARG A 39 -14.28 -29.73 20.78
N ILE A 40 -13.65 -30.14 19.67
CA ILE A 40 -13.07 -29.19 18.71
C ILE A 40 -14.16 -28.27 18.15
N ARG A 41 -15.32 -28.83 17.80
CA ARG A 41 -16.46 -28.06 17.32
C ARG A 41 -16.96 -27.08 18.39
N ALA A 42 -17.17 -27.55 19.62
CA ALA A 42 -17.63 -26.70 20.72
C ALA A 42 -16.69 -25.51 20.93
N GLY A 43 -15.37 -25.74 21.02
CA GLY A 43 -14.42 -24.64 21.19
C GLY A 43 -14.32 -23.67 20.01
N ALA A 44 -14.63 -24.11 18.79
CA ALA A 44 -14.74 -23.18 17.66
C ALA A 44 -15.97 -22.26 17.79
N PHE A 45 -17.05 -22.75 18.41
CA PHE A 45 -18.26 -21.96 18.68
C PHE A 45 -18.17 -21.14 19.96
N ASP A 46 -17.26 -21.47 20.89
CA ASP A 46 -17.01 -20.66 22.10
C ASP A 46 -16.51 -19.24 21.78
N PHE A 47 -16.00 -18.98 20.58
CA PHE A 47 -15.59 -17.64 20.16
C PHE A 47 -16.77 -16.67 19.99
N GLU A 48 -17.98 -17.15 19.70
CA GLU A 48 -19.17 -16.31 19.54
C GLU A 48 -19.50 -15.51 20.82
N PRO A 49 -19.69 -16.14 21.99
CA PRO A 49 -19.91 -15.39 23.23
C PRO A 49 -18.67 -14.59 23.66
N LEU A 50 -17.45 -15.11 23.43
CA LEU A 50 -16.22 -14.41 23.80
C LEU A 50 -16.08 -13.08 23.04
N ALA A 51 -16.36 -13.06 21.74
CA ALA A 51 -16.26 -11.85 20.93
C ALA A 51 -17.17 -10.69 21.40
N ALA A 52 -18.21 -10.98 22.18
CA ALA A 52 -19.13 -10.01 22.73
C ALA A 52 -18.84 -9.63 24.20
N TYR A 53 -17.79 -10.19 24.82
CA TYR A 53 -17.44 -9.85 26.20
C TYR A 53 -16.88 -8.43 26.30
N PRO A 54 -17.17 -7.71 27.40
CA PRO A 54 -16.56 -6.40 27.64
C PRO A 54 -15.04 -6.49 27.72
N ASP A 55 -14.33 -5.49 27.22
CA ASP A 55 -12.86 -5.39 27.17
C ASP A 55 -12.23 -5.65 28.54
N ARG A 56 -12.85 -5.13 29.61
CA ARG A 56 -12.41 -5.35 30.99
C ARG A 56 -12.25 -6.83 31.37
N GLN A 57 -13.05 -7.72 30.81
CA GLN A 57 -12.93 -9.16 31.07
C GLN A 57 -11.67 -9.74 30.41
N PHE A 58 -11.29 -9.24 29.24
CA PHE A 58 -10.04 -9.59 28.59
C PHE A 58 -8.85 -9.03 29.36
N ASP A 59 -8.90 -7.77 29.80
CA ASP A 59 -7.84 -7.17 30.63
C ASP A 59 -7.57 -8.02 31.88
N LEU A 60 -8.62 -8.43 32.59
CA LEU A 60 -8.50 -9.28 33.77
C LEU A 60 -8.02 -10.70 33.45
N ALA A 61 -8.41 -11.26 32.30
CA ALA A 61 -8.01 -12.61 31.92
C ALA A 61 -6.54 -12.71 31.50
N PHE A 62 -5.98 -11.62 30.98
CA PHE A 62 -4.62 -11.55 30.44
C PHE A 62 -3.66 -10.68 31.28
N GLU A 63 -4.08 -10.15 32.44
CA GLU A 63 -3.30 -9.25 33.32
C GLU A 63 -1.88 -9.77 33.64
N ASP A 64 -1.75 -11.08 33.90
CA ASP A 64 -0.49 -11.74 34.28
C ASP A 64 0.17 -12.51 33.11
N VAL A 65 -0.32 -12.35 31.88
CA VAL A 65 0.19 -13.09 30.71
C VAL A 65 1.17 -12.20 29.92
N PRO A 66 2.43 -12.64 29.71
CA PRO A 66 3.38 -11.90 28.91
C PRO A 66 2.93 -11.69 27.46
N ASP A 67 3.25 -10.52 26.88
CA ASP A 67 2.87 -10.17 25.50
C ASP A 67 3.32 -11.20 24.46
N ASP A 68 4.51 -11.79 24.62
CA ASP A 68 5.04 -12.81 23.71
C ASP A 68 4.23 -14.12 23.74
N GLU A 69 3.69 -14.48 24.90
CA GLU A 69 2.77 -15.60 25.03
C GLU A 69 1.40 -15.30 24.39
N VAL A 70 0.91 -14.06 24.53
CA VAL A 70 -0.32 -13.59 23.88
C VAL A 70 -0.16 -13.60 22.35
N GLU A 71 0.92 -13.04 21.83
CA GLU A 71 1.24 -13.03 20.39
C GLU A 71 1.30 -14.46 19.81
N ALA A 72 1.99 -15.37 20.51
CA ALA A 72 2.06 -16.77 20.11
C ALA A 72 0.67 -17.43 20.11
N ALA A 73 -0.18 -17.13 21.09
CA ALA A 73 -1.55 -17.64 21.14
C ALA A 73 -2.39 -17.10 19.97
N LEU A 74 -2.32 -15.80 19.67
CA LEU A 74 -3.03 -15.15 18.56
C LEU A 74 -2.58 -15.69 17.19
N ALA A 75 -1.28 -15.92 17.00
CA ALA A 75 -0.77 -16.55 15.78
C ALA A 75 -1.33 -17.96 15.58
N ASN A 76 -1.36 -18.78 16.65
CA ASN A 76 -1.94 -20.13 16.60
C ASN A 76 -3.46 -20.12 16.36
N ALA A 77 -4.19 -19.18 16.97
CA ALA A 77 -5.61 -18.99 16.73
C ALA A 77 -5.88 -18.61 15.27
N THR A 78 -5.07 -17.69 14.72
CA THR A 78 -5.14 -17.26 13.30
C THR A 78 -4.94 -18.44 12.36
N LEU A 79 -3.92 -19.26 12.58
CA LEU A 79 -3.68 -20.48 11.79
C LEU A 79 -4.83 -21.47 11.86
N PHE A 80 -5.43 -21.65 13.05
CA PHE A 80 -6.58 -22.51 13.23
C PHE A 80 -7.80 -22.02 12.43
N VAL A 81 -8.14 -20.74 12.55
CA VAL A 81 -9.29 -20.12 11.85
C VAL A 81 -9.10 -20.17 10.34
N GLU A 82 -7.93 -19.79 9.83
CA GLU A 82 -7.66 -19.82 8.38
C GLU A 82 -7.66 -21.25 7.82
N ARG A 83 -7.10 -22.23 8.56
CA ARG A 83 -7.14 -23.62 8.14
C ARG A 83 -8.56 -24.17 8.12
N LEU A 84 -9.37 -23.88 9.13
CA LEU A 84 -10.78 -24.29 9.17
C LEU A 84 -11.56 -23.66 8.00
N ARG A 85 -11.35 -22.37 7.75
CA ARG A 85 -11.94 -21.65 6.62
C ARG A 85 -11.63 -22.34 5.29
N VAL A 86 -10.36 -22.68 5.04
CA VAL A 86 -9.94 -23.36 3.80
C VAL A 86 -10.54 -24.75 3.69
N LEU A 87 -10.56 -25.52 4.79
CA LEU A 87 -11.12 -26.89 4.80
C LEU A 87 -12.63 -26.92 4.53
N GLU A 88 -13.36 -25.92 5.02
CA GLU A 88 -14.81 -25.80 4.81
C GLU A 88 -15.15 -25.04 3.50
N GLY A 89 -14.15 -24.61 2.72
CA GLY A 89 -14.35 -23.90 1.46
C GLY A 89 -14.97 -22.51 1.61
N ILE A 90 -14.76 -21.86 2.76
CA ILE A 90 -15.35 -20.55 3.06
C ILE A 90 -14.44 -19.44 2.50
N GLU A 91 -15.03 -18.46 1.81
CA GLU A 91 -14.29 -17.31 1.31
C GLU A 91 -13.85 -16.38 2.46
N ARG A 92 -12.63 -15.86 2.40
CA ARG A 92 -12.10 -14.92 3.40
C ARG A 92 -12.97 -13.68 3.54
N ASP A 93 -13.39 -13.09 2.41
CA ASP A 93 -14.28 -11.93 2.40
C ASP A 93 -15.64 -12.19 3.05
N ALA A 94 -16.14 -13.44 2.98
CA ALA A 94 -17.38 -13.81 3.67
C ALA A 94 -17.21 -13.84 5.19
N VAL A 95 -16.07 -14.35 5.69
CA VAL A 95 -15.74 -14.32 7.12
C VAL A 95 -15.60 -12.89 7.61
N VAL A 96 -14.88 -12.04 6.87
CA VAL A 96 -14.69 -10.62 7.23
C VAL A 96 -16.01 -9.87 7.31
N ARG A 97 -16.92 -10.07 6.33
CA ARG A 97 -18.26 -9.47 6.37
C ARG A 97 -19.06 -9.93 7.59
N ARG A 98 -19.09 -11.24 7.84
CA ARG A 98 -19.78 -11.84 9.00
C ARG A 98 -19.22 -11.29 10.33
N ALA A 99 -17.89 -11.16 10.43
CA ALA A 99 -17.22 -10.64 11.61
C ALA A 99 -17.58 -9.16 11.87
N ARG A 100 -17.70 -8.34 10.83
CA ARG A 100 -18.17 -6.95 10.99
C ARG A 100 -19.63 -6.87 11.44
N GLU A 101 -20.50 -7.69 10.87
CA GLU A 101 -21.91 -7.75 11.28
C GLU A 101 -21.99 -8.09 12.77
N ALA A 102 -21.30 -9.16 13.19
CA ALA A 102 -21.26 -9.57 14.59
C ALA A 102 -20.60 -8.52 15.51
N GLY A 103 -19.52 -7.88 15.05
CA GLY A 103 -18.84 -6.81 15.78
C GLY A 103 -19.73 -5.57 15.96
N ALA A 104 -20.50 -5.18 14.94
CA ALA A 104 -21.46 -4.09 15.04
C ALA A 104 -22.60 -4.40 16.01
N ASP A 105 -23.09 -5.64 16.02
CA ASP A 105 -24.10 -6.10 16.97
C ASP A 105 -23.56 -6.08 18.42
N ALA A 106 -22.29 -6.46 18.62
CA ALA A 106 -21.64 -6.46 19.92
C ALA A 106 -21.25 -5.05 20.40
N ALA A 107 -20.81 -4.16 19.50
CA ALA A 107 -20.47 -2.77 19.80
C ALA A 107 -21.69 -1.92 20.21
N ALA A 108 -22.91 -2.37 19.89
CA ALA A 108 -24.13 -1.75 20.41
C ALA A 108 -24.31 -1.96 21.93
N SER A 109 -23.53 -2.84 22.55
CA SER A 109 -23.50 -3.05 24.00
C SER A 109 -22.37 -2.25 24.65
N ASP A 110 -22.63 -1.61 25.79
CA ASP A 110 -21.60 -0.86 26.53
C ASP A 110 -20.43 -1.77 26.95
N GLY A 111 -19.20 -1.34 26.65
CA GLY A 111 -17.97 -1.94 27.19
C GLY A 111 -17.07 -2.67 26.20
N THR A 112 -17.24 -2.51 24.89
CA THR A 112 -16.44 -3.14 23.83
C THR A 112 -15.71 -2.15 22.89
N PRO A 113 -15.07 -1.06 23.39
CA PRO A 113 -14.42 -0.08 22.52
C PRO A 113 -13.30 -0.66 21.64
N SER A 114 -12.69 -1.78 22.04
CA SER A 114 -11.72 -2.50 21.21
C SER A 114 -12.27 -2.93 19.85
N LEU A 115 -13.58 -3.18 19.74
CA LEU A 115 -14.22 -3.57 18.47
C LEU A 115 -14.23 -2.43 17.45
N ASP A 116 -14.28 -1.17 17.89
CA ASP A 116 -14.25 0.01 17.02
C ASP A 116 -12.86 0.25 16.41
N GLU A 117 -11.80 -0.29 17.03
CA GLU A 117 -10.42 -0.18 16.55
C GLU A 117 -10.06 -1.26 15.51
N LEU A 118 -10.90 -2.27 15.33
CA LEU A 118 -10.61 -3.39 14.43
C LEU A 118 -10.71 -2.99 12.95
N ASP A 119 -9.56 -2.96 12.25
CA ASP A 119 -9.52 -2.74 10.80
C ASP A 119 -9.81 -4.04 10.01
N LEU A 120 -11.06 -4.47 10.02
CA LEU A 120 -11.51 -5.64 9.26
C LEU A 120 -11.80 -5.23 7.81
N ARG A 121 -10.90 -5.51 6.87
CA ARG A 121 -11.06 -5.16 5.44
C ARG A 121 -11.14 -6.39 4.53
N THR A 122 -12.04 -6.33 3.55
CA THR A 122 -12.12 -7.32 2.46
C THR A 122 -11.04 -7.05 1.43
N GLU A 123 -10.64 -8.08 0.67
CA GLU A 123 -9.66 -7.93 -0.40
C GLU A 123 -10.12 -6.91 -1.45
N THR A 124 -11.42 -6.86 -1.72
CA THR A 124 -12.00 -5.89 -2.66
C THR A 124 -11.87 -4.45 -2.17
N GLU A 125 -12.03 -4.18 -0.87
CA GLU A 125 -11.85 -2.84 -0.31
C GLU A 125 -10.38 -2.43 -0.25
N ILE A 126 -9.48 -3.37 0.05
CA ILE A 126 -8.03 -3.12 0.01
C ILE A 126 -7.62 -2.76 -1.42
N ARG A 127 -8.08 -3.55 -2.41
CA ARG A 127 -7.81 -3.27 -3.83
C ARG A 127 -8.34 -1.91 -4.27
N ARG A 128 -9.59 -1.58 -3.95
CA ARG A 128 -10.18 -0.27 -4.33
C ARG A 128 -9.42 0.91 -3.73
N ASP A 129 -8.97 0.78 -2.49
CA ASP A 129 -8.24 1.84 -1.80
C ASP A 129 -6.81 1.98 -2.34
N ALA A 130 -6.18 0.86 -2.69
CA ALA A 130 -4.92 0.86 -3.43
C ALA A 130 -5.07 1.50 -4.80
N GLU A 131 -6.10 1.13 -5.58
CA GLU A 131 -6.41 1.74 -6.88
C GLU A 131 -6.64 3.25 -6.76
N ARG A 132 -7.39 3.68 -5.74
CA ARG A 132 -7.62 5.10 -5.47
C ARG A 132 -6.33 5.83 -5.10
N THR A 133 -5.54 5.28 -4.20
CA THR A 133 -4.25 5.85 -3.79
C THR A 133 -3.29 5.97 -4.97
N VAL A 134 -3.25 4.96 -5.83
CA VAL A 134 -2.47 4.96 -7.06
C VAL A 134 -3.01 6.01 -8.03
N ALA A 135 -4.32 6.09 -8.23
CA ALA A 135 -4.96 7.08 -9.09
C ALA A 135 -4.73 8.51 -8.59
N GLU A 136 -4.71 8.76 -7.28
CA GLU A 136 -4.42 10.07 -6.69
C GLU A 136 -2.94 10.46 -6.82
N ARG A 137 -2.02 9.50 -6.69
CA ARG A 137 -0.57 9.73 -6.86
C ARG A 137 -0.16 9.86 -8.32
N LEU A 138 -0.79 9.11 -9.20
CA LEU A 138 -0.56 9.13 -10.66
C LEU A 138 -1.56 10.00 -11.39
N ALA A 139 -2.42 10.74 -10.67
CA ALA A 139 -3.34 11.68 -11.28
C ALA A 139 -2.54 12.63 -12.17
N PRO A 140 -2.90 12.76 -13.47
CA PRO A 140 -2.17 13.61 -14.38
C PRO A 140 -2.10 15.01 -13.79
N ASN A 141 -0.89 15.44 -13.46
CA ASN A 141 -0.68 16.75 -12.90
C ASN A 141 -1.11 17.79 -13.95
N ARG A 142 -1.96 18.74 -13.56
CA ARG A 142 -2.43 19.81 -14.46
C ARG A 142 -1.27 20.58 -15.12
N TRP A 143 -0.09 20.58 -14.50
CA TRP A 143 1.13 21.15 -15.08
C TRP A 143 1.73 20.28 -16.19
N ASP A 144 1.72 18.95 -16.02
CA ASP A 144 2.21 18.00 -17.03
C ASP A 144 1.28 17.97 -18.24
N GLU A 145 -0.03 18.09 -18.05
CA GLU A 145 -1.01 18.21 -19.15
C GLU A 145 -0.79 19.49 -19.98
N ARG A 146 -0.54 20.63 -19.31
CA ARG A 146 -0.21 21.89 -19.98
C ARG A 146 1.15 21.82 -20.70
N ALA A 147 2.14 21.17 -20.11
CA ALA A 147 3.44 20.96 -20.72
C ALA A 147 3.35 20.06 -21.96
N ASP A 148 2.54 18.99 -21.90
CA ASP A 148 2.33 18.06 -23.01
C ASP A 148 1.65 18.73 -24.22
N VAL A 149 0.63 19.57 -23.98
CA VAL A 149 0.01 20.37 -25.05
C VAL A 149 1.03 21.29 -25.72
N LEU A 150 1.86 21.98 -24.94
CA LEU A 150 2.90 22.85 -25.47
C LEU A 150 4.01 22.08 -26.20
N LEU A 151 4.37 20.89 -25.71
CA LEU A 151 5.36 20.02 -26.36
C LEU A 151 4.85 19.51 -27.71
N LYS A 152 3.57 19.12 -27.79
CA LYS A 152 2.91 18.74 -29.06
C LYS A 152 2.86 19.91 -30.03
N LEU A 153 2.63 21.12 -29.54
CA LEU A 153 2.63 22.34 -30.36
C LEU A 153 4.04 22.67 -30.88
N ALA A 154 5.07 22.50 -30.05
CA ALA A 154 6.46 22.61 -30.47
C ALA A 154 6.83 21.54 -31.51
N ALA A 155 6.43 20.28 -31.30
CA ALA A 155 6.66 19.20 -32.26
C ALA A 155 5.98 19.46 -33.60
N ALA A 156 4.73 19.97 -33.58
CA ALA A 156 3.97 20.32 -34.78
C ALA A 156 4.63 21.45 -35.60
N GLY A 157 5.31 22.41 -34.96
CA GLY A 157 6.09 23.45 -35.64
C GLY A 157 7.48 22.99 -36.08
N ALA A 158 8.12 22.10 -35.32
CA ALA A 158 9.47 21.63 -35.58
C ALA A 158 9.54 20.68 -36.79
N LEU A 159 8.51 19.86 -37.00
CA LEU A 159 8.43 18.88 -38.09
C LEU A 159 8.45 19.52 -39.49
N PRO A 160 7.59 20.50 -39.82
CA PRO A 160 7.65 21.20 -41.10
C PRO A 160 8.94 22.03 -41.23
N LEU A 161 9.43 22.61 -40.13
CA LEU A 161 10.70 23.34 -40.14
C LEU A 161 11.88 22.43 -40.51
N PHE A 162 11.93 21.23 -39.93
CA PHE A 162 12.94 20.22 -40.26
C PHE A 162 12.88 19.84 -41.74
N VAL A 163 11.68 19.53 -42.26
CA VAL A 163 11.48 19.18 -43.68
C VAL A 163 11.94 20.30 -44.61
N VAL A 164 11.59 21.55 -44.32
CA VAL A 164 11.99 22.70 -45.15
C VAL A 164 13.48 22.98 -45.06
N THR A 165 14.10 22.87 -43.88
CA THR A 165 15.56 23.03 -43.74
C THR A 165 16.34 21.94 -44.48
N LEU A 166 15.88 20.68 -44.42
CA LEU A 166 16.49 19.57 -45.14
C LEU A 166 16.36 19.75 -46.65
N ALA A 167 15.18 20.13 -47.14
CA ALA A 167 14.95 20.43 -48.56
C ALA A 167 15.80 21.61 -49.03
N ASN A 168 15.94 22.66 -48.21
CA ASN A 168 16.80 23.79 -48.51
C ASN A 168 18.28 23.40 -48.62
N ALA A 169 18.78 22.55 -47.72
CA ALA A 169 20.16 22.06 -47.74
C ALA A 169 20.45 21.12 -48.93
N ALA A 170 19.46 20.34 -49.36
CA ALA A 170 19.56 19.44 -50.51
C ALA A 170 19.50 20.16 -51.87
N THR A 171 19.10 21.43 -51.90
CA THR A 171 18.88 22.19 -53.13
C THR A 171 19.99 23.22 -53.33
N ALA A 172 20.73 23.13 -54.46
CA ALA A 172 21.91 23.97 -54.72
C ALA A 172 21.64 25.48 -54.80
N ARG A 173 20.38 25.92 -54.94
CA ARG A 173 19.99 27.34 -55.02
C ARG A 173 19.38 27.92 -53.74
N GLY A 174 19.15 27.11 -52.70
CA GLY A 174 18.60 27.60 -51.43
C GLY A 174 17.15 28.13 -51.54
N LEU A 175 16.18 27.24 -51.29
CA LEU A 175 14.74 27.51 -51.33
C LEU A 175 14.26 28.67 -50.42
N ILE A 176 14.92 28.87 -49.28
CA ILE A 176 14.51 29.88 -48.28
C ILE A 176 14.87 31.30 -48.75
N GLY A 177 15.94 31.45 -49.53
CA GLY A 177 16.41 32.75 -50.03
C GLY A 177 15.72 33.20 -51.32
N GLU A 178 15.28 32.26 -52.17
CA GLU A 178 14.66 32.57 -53.46
C GLU A 178 13.14 32.81 -53.37
N ASN A 179 12.45 32.24 -52.36
CA ASN A 179 11.00 32.34 -52.24
C ASN A 179 10.57 32.98 -50.92
N THR A 180 10.13 34.25 -50.99
CA THR A 180 9.65 35.02 -49.84
C THR A 180 8.51 34.33 -49.08
N PHE A 181 7.64 33.58 -49.75
CA PHE A 181 6.55 32.84 -49.10
C PHE A 181 7.07 31.68 -48.23
N VAL A 182 8.11 30.98 -48.71
CA VAL A 182 8.78 29.91 -47.95
C VAL A 182 9.53 30.51 -46.75
N GLY A 183 10.22 31.65 -46.95
CA GLY A 183 10.86 32.39 -45.87
C GLY A 183 9.90 32.81 -44.74
N ILE A 184 8.74 33.37 -45.08
CA ILE A 184 7.70 33.74 -44.11
C ILE A 184 7.19 32.50 -43.36
N SER A 185 6.97 31.40 -44.06
CA SER A 185 6.47 30.15 -43.46
C SER A 185 7.47 29.55 -42.46
N VAL A 186 8.77 29.55 -42.79
CA VAL A 186 9.84 29.11 -41.88
C VAL A 186 9.91 30.01 -40.65
N TYR A 187 9.86 31.33 -40.83
CA TYR A 187 9.88 32.28 -39.72
C TYR A 187 8.72 32.08 -38.75
N LEU A 188 7.50 31.86 -39.25
CA LEU A 188 6.34 31.56 -38.42
C LEU A 188 6.51 30.23 -37.66
N CYS A 189 7.07 29.20 -38.30
CA CYS A 189 7.35 27.92 -37.64
C CYS A 189 8.40 28.08 -36.52
N VAL A 190 9.48 28.84 -36.75
CA VAL A 190 10.48 29.17 -35.72
C VAL A 190 9.81 29.86 -34.53
N LEU A 191 8.95 30.84 -34.79
CA LEU A 191 8.29 31.62 -33.74
C LEU A 191 7.35 30.72 -32.91
N VAL A 192 6.56 29.87 -33.56
CA VAL A 192 5.68 28.90 -32.90
C VAL A 192 6.48 27.94 -32.00
N VAL A 193 7.59 27.39 -32.50
CA VAL A 193 8.48 26.51 -31.71
C VAL A 193 9.08 27.25 -30.53
N ALA A 194 9.61 28.46 -30.74
CA ALA A 194 10.23 29.27 -29.69
C ALA A 194 9.21 29.63 -28.59
N PHE A 195 8.00 30.01 -28.97
CA PHE A 195 6.94 30.37 -28.02
C PHE A 195 6.46 29.13 -27.24
N ALA A 196 6.29 28.00 -27.92
CA ALA A 196 5.90 26.74 -27.28
C ALA A 196 6.96 26.24 -26.28
N LEU A 197 8.24 26.25 -26.65
CA LEU A 197 9.34 25.85 -25.77
C LEU A 197 9.51 26.80 -24.58
N THR A 198 9.35 28.11 -24.80
CA THR A 198 9.35 29.09 -23.71
C THR A 198 8.19 28.84 -22.75
N GLY A 199 7.01 28.49 -23.28
CA GLY A 199 5.86 28.06 -22.48
C GLY A 199 6.14 26.81 -21.66
N VAL A 200 6.74 25.76 -22.24
CA VAL A 200 7.14 24.54 -21.51
C VAL A 200 8.12 24.89 -20.39
N PHE A 201 9.10 25.74 -20.67
CA PHE A 201 10.09 26.16 -19.68
C PHE A 201 9.46 26.96 -18.55
N LEU A 202 8.50 27.84 -18.84
CA LEU A 202 7.73 28.58 -17.82
C LEU A 202 6.86 27.66 -16.97
N VAL A 203 6.16 26.70 -17.58
CA VAL A 203 5.31 25.73 -16.88
C VAL A 203 6.14 24.84 -15.97
N LYS A 204 7.24 24.27 -16.48
CA LYS A 204 8.15 23.44 -15.67
C LYS A 204 8.91 24.27 -14.63
N GLY A 205 9.32 25.49 -14.95
CA GLY A 205 9.95 26.41 -14.01
C GLY A 205 9.02 26.84 -12.88
N ALA A 206 7.73 27.07 -13.17
CA ALA A 206 6.72 27.35 -12.14
C ALA A 206 6.43 26.12 -11.27
N GLN A 207 6.42 24.93 -11.87
CA GLN A 207 6.24 23.66 -11.15
C GLN A 207 7.41 23.40 -10.18
N THR A 208 8.66 23.52 -10.62
CA THR A 208 9.85 23.37 -9.76
C THR A 208 9.91 24.46 -8.69
N LEU A 209 9.57 25.71 -9.03
CA LEU A 209 9.53 26.79 -8.05
C LEU A 209 8.46 26.54 -6.95
N LYS A 210 7.30 26.01 -7.34
CA LYS A 210 6.19 25.73 -6.42
C LYS A 210 6.42 24.50 -5.55
N HIS A 211 6.96 23.43 -6.12
CA HIS A 211 7.07 22.14 -5.44
C HIS A 211 8.45 21.85 -4.86
N ASP A 212 9.52 22.43 -5.40
CA ASP A 212 10.87 22.19 -4.89
C ASP A 212 11.39 23.41 -4.09
N VAL A 213 11.20 24.62 -4.60
CA VAL A 213 11.83 25.82 -4.00
C VAL A 213 11.01 26.39 -2.85
N LEU A 214 9.68 26.53 -3.00
CA LEU A 214 8.80 27.10 -1.99
C LEU A 214 8.81 26.34 -0.63
N PRO A 215 8.82 25.00 -0.59
CA PRO A 215 8.97 24.26 0.66
C PRO A 215 10.34 24.49 1.30
N TRP A 216 11.41 24.51 0.51
CA TRP A 216 12.78 24.79 0.98
C TRP A 216 12.93 26.20 1.55
N VAL A 217 12.38 27.22 0.88
CA VAL A 217 12.42 28.61 1.37
C VAL A 217 11.58 28.78 2.65
N ARG A 218 10.45 28.07 2.76
CA ARG A 218 9.65 28.04 4.00
C ARG A 218 10.37 27.34 5.14
N LEU A 219 11.10 26.26 4.86
CA LEU A 219 11.96 25.57 5.84
C LEU A 219 13.11 26.49 6.28
N LEU A 220 13.79 27.16 5.34
CA LEU A 220 14.90 28.07 5.62
C LEU A 220 14.46 29.26 6.50
N ARG A 221 13.24 29.76 6.27
CA ARG A 221 12.67 30.86 7.05
C ARG A 221 12.19 30.44 8.45
N ARG A 222 11.78 29.19 8.65
CA ARG A 222 11.34 28.66 9.96
C ARG A 222 12.50 28.13 10.82
N THR A 223 13.59 27.67 10.22
CA THR A 223 14.75 27.10 10.93
C THR A 223 16.06 27.42 10.22
N PRO A 224 16.62 28.63 10.38
CA PRO A 224 17.89 29.01 9.73
C PRO A 224 19.07 28.13 10.18
N ALA A 225 19.02 27.57 11.40
CA ALA A 225 20.09 26.73 11.95
C ALA A 225 20.04 25.25 11.49
N GLY A 226 18.92 24.77 10.92
CA GLY A 226 18.75 23.37 10.51
C GLY A 226 19.32 23.07 9.12
N ALA A 227 19.15 24.00 8.16
CA ALA A 227 19.58 23.81 6.78
C ALA A 227 21.11 23.79 6.62
N PHE A 228 21.83 24.56 7.43
CA PHE A 228 23.30 24.56 7.40
C PHE A 228 23.92 23.27 7.94
N ARG A 229 23.26 22.54 8.85
CA ARG A 229 23.77 21.26 9.35
C ARG A 229 23.75 20.17 8.28
N GLY A 230 22.69 20.10 7.48
CA GLY A 230 22.57 19.14 6.37
C GLY A 230 23.59 19.38 5.25
N VAL A 231 23.88 20.64 4.93
CA VAL A 231 24.90 20.99 3.92
C VAL A 231 26.32 20.75 4.46
N VAL A 232 26.58 21.03 5.74
CA VAL A 232 27.89 20.78 6.38
C VAL A 232 28.17 19.27 6.54
N GLU A 233 27.15 18.45 6.77
CA GLU A 233 27.29 16.98 6.74
C GLU A 233 27.51 16.44 5.32
N TRP A 234 26.80 16.99 4.32
CA TRP A 234 26.96 16.62 2.91
C TRP A 234 28.39 16.86 2.40
N VAL A 235 28.99 17.98 2.77
CA VAL A 235 30.38 18.30 2.43
C VAL A 235 31.39 17.44 3.22
N ARG A 236 31.05 17.00 4.44
CA ARG A 236 31.96 16.18 5.28
C ARG A 236 31.98 14.69 4.93
N ARG A 237 30.95 14.12 4.28
CA ARG A 237 30.89 12.68 3.92
C ARG A 237 30.22 12.42 2.56
N PRO A 238 30.83 12.85 1.43
CA PRO A 238 30.27 12.60 0.10
C PRO A 238 30.19 11.10 -0.27
N GLY A 239 31.09 10.27 0.28
CA GLY A 239 31.18 8.84 -0.08
C GLY A 239 30.14 7.91 0.55
N ALA A 240 29.46 8.31 1.64
CA ALA A 240 28.54 7.43 2.35
C ALA A 240 27.17 7.31 1.67
N LYS A 241 26.70 8.38 1.01
CA LYS A 241 25.42 8.38 0.28
C LYS A 241 25.52 7.95 -1.18
N LEU A 242 26.69 8.05 -1.81
CA LEU A 242 26.89 7.49 -3.16
C LEU A 242 26.76 5.96 -3.20
N ARG A 243 27.13 5.25 -2.12
CA ARG A 243 26.84 3.81 -1.99
C ARG A 243 25.34 3.53 -1.82
N GLN A 244 24.66 4.35 -1.03
CA GLN A 244 23.24 4.17 -0.76
C GLN A 244 22.36 4.37 -2.02
N VAL A 245 22.76 5.28 -2.91
CA VAL A 245 22.11 5.47 -4.22
C VAL A 245 22.49 4.39 -5.24
N TRP A 246 23.63 3.72 -5.06
CA TRP A 246 24.06 2.61 -5.93
C TRP A 246 23.44 1.26 -5.53
N ASP A 247 23.09 1.08 -4.25
CA ASP A 247 22.40 -0.11 -3.76
C ASP A 247 20.86 -0.05 -3.96
N GLU A 248 20.32 1.12 -4.30
CA GLU A 248 18.89 1.33 -4.64
C GLU A 248 18.60 1.33 -6.16
N LEU A 249 19.62 1.12 -7.00
CA LEU A 249 19.53 0.98 -8.46
C LEU A 249 19.77 -0.48 -8.88
#